data_AF-A0A948N1L5-F1
#
_entry.id   AF-A0A948N1L5-F1
#
_cell.length_a   1.000
_cell.length_b   1.000
_cell.length_c   1.000
_cell.angle_alpha   90.00
_cell.angle_beta   90.00
_cell.angle_gamma   90.00
#
_symmetry.space_group_name_H-M   'P 1'
#
loop_
_entity.id
_entity.type
_entity.pdbx_description
1 polymer ?
#
loop_
_entity_poly.entity_id
_entity_poly.type
_entity_poly.pdbx_seq_one_letter_code
_entity_poly.pdbx_strand_id
1 'polypeptide(L)'
;MSTPYPRGFTLLIAVILTSVLLSVGLALLDVAYKQVVLSSTAKQSQTAFYAADSALECALYWDQKQGAFAYGSASASVSCTGQTFPVTTSISSNIQKSVFYVACPSGESAQVEVYKANGGATCSSGKTTCIYANGYNTCDASNPRRIERGLKVVY
;
A
#
# COMPACT_ATOMS: atom_id res chain seq x y z
N MET A 1 9.91 -5.04 79.49
CA MET A 1 10.53 -6.07 78.64
C MET A 1 10.05 -5.85 77.22
N SER A 2 10.70 -4.94 76.48
CA SER A 2 10.34 -4.58 75.10
C SER A 2 11.23 -5.34 74.14
N THR A 3 10.66 -6.25 73.36
CA THR A 3 11.39 -6.97 72.32
C THR A 3 11.72 -6.01 71.16
N PRO A 4 12.97 -5.95 70.68
CA PRO A 4 13.35 -5.10 69.56
C PRO A 4 12.85 -5.73 68.25
N TYR A 5 11.98 -5.03 67.53
CA TYR A 5 11.50 -5.44 66.21
C TYR A 5 12.62 -5.19 65.17
N PRO A 6 12.95 -6.15 64.29
CA PRO A 6 13.94 -5.94 63.23
C PRO A 6 13.43 -4.88 62.23
N ARG A 7 14.02 -3.69 62.28
CA ARG A 7 13.73 -2.54 61.41
C ARG A 7 14.74 -2.51 60.26
N GLY A 8 14.47 -3.27 59.18
CA GLY A 8 15.36 -3.27 58.02
C GLY A 8 14.87 -4.02 56.77
N PHE A 9 13.87 -4.91 56.90
CA PHE A 9 13.43 -5.75 55.78
C PHE A 9 12.43 -5.07 54.83
N THR A 10 11.67 -4.08 55.32
CA THR A 10 10.61 -3.41 54.54
C THR A 10 11.15 -2.60 53.37
N LEU A 11 12.31 -1.95 53.52
CA LEU A 11 12.95 -1.19 52.45
C LEU A 11 13.42 -2.11 51.32
N LEU A 12 13.99 -3.28 51.67
CA LEU A 12 14.42 -4.27 50.69
C LEU A 12 13.25 -4.84 49.88
N ILE A 13 12.13 -5.18 50.54
CA ILE A 13 10.90 -5.61 49.83
C ILE A 13 10.38 -4.51 48.91
N ALA A 14 10.34 -3.25 49.38
CA ALA A 14 9.85 -2.14 48.58
C ALA A 14 10.67 -1.96 47.29
N VAL A 15 12.00 -2.03 47.39
CA VAL A 15 12.89 -1.92 46.22
C VAL A 15 12.65 -3.06 45.22
N ILE A 16 12.53 -4.31 45.69
CA ILE A 16 12.26 -5.47 44.83
C ILE A 16 10.89 -5.34 44.15
N LEU A 17 9.86 -4.92 44.87
CA LEU A 17 8.54 -4.71 44.27
C LEU A 17 8.58 -3.60 43.21
N THR A 18 9.27 -2.49 43.48
CA THR A 18 9.40 -1.41 42.50
C THR A 18 10.19 -1.84 41.26
N SER A 19 11.23 -2.67 41.39
CA SER A 19 12.02 -3.12 40.24
C SER A 19 11.24 -4.09 39.35
N VAL A 20 10.44 -4.98 39.94
CA VAL A 20 9.56 -5.89 39.19
C VAL A 20 8.44 -5.11 38.51
N LEU A 21 7.80 -4.16 39.19
CA LEU A 21 6.77 -3.33 38.58
C LEU A 21 7.33 -2.47 37.44
N LEU A 22 8.53 -1.94 37.60
CA LEU A 22 9.21 -1.17 36.56
C LEU A 22 9.57 -2.04 35.34
N SER A 23 10.07 -3.26 35.56
CA SER A 23 10.42 -4.17 34.46
C SER A 23 9.19 -4.58 33.65
N VAL A 24 8.07 -4.88 34.32
CA VAL A 24 6.79 -5.17 33.65
C VAL A 24 6.27 -3.93 32.91
N GLY A 25 6.36 -2.74 33.52
CA GLY A 25 5.94 -1.48 32.90
C GLY A 25 6.72 -1.17 31.61
N LEU A 26 8.04 -1.33 31.62
CA LEU A 26 8.90 -1.15 30.44
C LEU A 26 8.60 -2.18 29.34
N ALA A 27 8.34 -3.44 29.71
CA ALA A 27 7.97 -4.48 28.76
C ALA A 27 6.64 -4.16 28.05
N LEU A 28 5.63 -3.69 28.81
CA LEU A 28 4.34 -3.29 28.23
C LEU A 28 4.46 -2.05 27.35
N LEU A 29 5.29 -1.07 27.74
CA LEU A 29 5.54 0.14 26.93
C LEU A 29 6.16 -0.20 25.57
N ASP A 30 7.14 -1.10 25.54
CA ASP A 30 7.78 -1.53 24.29
C ASP A 30 6.78 -2.22 23.35
N VAL A 31 5.94 -3.10 23.88
CA VAL A 31 4.87 -3.76 23.10
C VAL A 31 3.89 -2.72 22.56
N ALA A 32 3.41 -1.81 23.41
CA ALA A 32 2.47 -0.77 23.01
C ALA A 32 3.06 0.15 21.93
N TYR A 33 4.32 0.55 22.06
CA TYR A 33 5.02 1.36 21.06
C TYR A 33 5.06 0.67 19.69
N LYS A 34 5.44 -0.61 19.66
CA LYS A 34 5.46 -1.42 18.43
C LYS A 34 4.06 -1.55 17.81
N GLN A 35 3.03 -1.75 18.63
CA GLN A 35 1.63 -1.83 18.16
C GLN A 35 1.16 -0.52 17.53
N VAL A 36 1.49 0.63 18.11
CA VAL A 36 1.14 1.94 17.54
C VAL A 36 1.82 2.15 16.19
N VAL A 37 3.10 1.83 16.08
CA VAL A 37 3.84 1.92 14.82
C VAL A 37 3.21 1.00 13.77
N LEU A 38 2.94 -0.26 14.11
CA LEU A 38 2.33 -1.22 13.19
C LEU A 38 0.92 -0.80 12.76
N SER A 39 0.11 -0.26 13.68
CA SER A 39 -1.22 0.28 13.39
C SER A 39 -1.15 1.45 12.41
N SER A 40 -0.19 2.36 12.58
CA SER A 40 0.01 3.48 11.66
C SER A 40 0.37 2.99 10.25
N THR A 41 1.27 2.02 10.12
CA THR A 41 1.67 1.41 8.84
C THR A 41 0.51 0.66 8.20
N ALA A 42 -0.32 -0.03 8.99
CA ALA A 42 -1.51 -0.73 8.50
C ALA A 42 -2.54 0.26 7.93
N LYS A 43 -2.79 1.39 8.62
CA LYS A 43 -3.67 2.46 8.11
C LYS A 43 -3.14 3.04 6.80
N GLN A 44 -1.86 3.35 6.72
CA GLN A 44 -1.21 3.85 5.49
C GLN A 44 -1.21 2.80 4.36
N SER A 45 -1.21 1.51 4.70
CA SER A 45 -1.37 0.44 3.71
C SER A 45 -2.78 0.40 3.13
N GLN A 46 -3.81 0.68 3.94
CA GLN A 46 -5.19 0.73 3.44
C GLN A 46 -5.40 1.89 2.47
N THR A 47 -4.80 3.06 2.72
CA THR A 47 -4.90 4.20 1.78
C THR A 47 -4.22 3.89 0.45
N ALA A 48 -3.00 3.33 0.48
CA ALA A 48 -2.31 2.87 -0.72
C ALA A 48 -3.11 1.80 -1.49
N PHE A 49 -3.70 0.83 -0.78
CA PHE A 49 -4.51 -0.22 -1.39
C PHE A 49 -5.79 0.33 -2.03
N TYR A 50 -6.48 1.24 -1.33
CA TYR A 50 -7.69 1.88 -1.85
C TYR A 50 -7.41 2.70 -3.13
N ALA A 51 -6.28 3.40 -3.19
CA ALA A 51 -5.84 4.10 -4.39
C ALA A 51 -5.57 3.13 -5.55
N ALA A 52 -4.92 2.00 -5.28
CA ALA A 52 -4.64 0.97 -6.26
C ALA A 52 -5.94 0.36 -6.83
N ASP A 53 -6.88 0.01 -5.95
CA ASP A 53 -8.16 -0.61 -6.29
C ASP A 53 -9.03 0.33 -7.14
N SER A 54 -9.15 1.58 -6.73
CA SER A 54 -9.89 2.60 -7.47
C SER A 54 -9.33 2.82 -8.88
N ALA A 55 -8.00 2.86 -9.01
CA ALA A 55 -7.33 3.01 -10.30
C ALA A 55 -7.47 1.76 -11.17
N LEU A 56 -7.42 0.57 -10.56
CA LEU A 56 -7.65 -0.70 -11.24
C LEU A 56 -9.05 -0.79 -11.81
N GLU A 57 -10.07 -0.47 -11.03
CA GLU A 57 -11.47 -0.50 -11.48
C GLU A 57 -11.70 0.46 -12.64
N CYS A 58 -11.06 1.63 -12.63
CA CYS A 58 -11.12 2.53 -13.79
C CYS A 58 -10.46 1.90 -15.02
N ALA A 59 -9.25 1.35 -14.89
CA ALA A 59 -8.56 0.70 -15.99
C ALA A 59 -9.37 -0.46 -16.56
N LEU A 60 -9.96 -1.27 -15.68
CA LEU A 60 -10.77 -2.42 -16.04
C LEU A 60 -12.04 -2.02 -16.78
N TYR A 61 -12.71 -0.95 -16.33
CA TYR A 61 -13.88 -0.39 -17.00
C TYR A 61 -13.54 0.08 -18.42
N TRP A 62 -12.48 0.87 -18.56
CA TRP A 62 -12.07 1.40 -19.87
C TRP A 62 -11.54 0.31 -20.80
N ASP A 63 -10.96 -0.76 -20.26
CA ASP A 63 -10.59 -1.92 -21.06
C ASP A 63 -11.81 -2.69 -21.56
N GLN A 64 -12.72 -3.08 -20.66
CA GLN A 64 -13.81 -4.00 -20.99
C GLN A 64 -15.00 -3.32 -21.70
N LYS A 65 -15.32 -2.07 -21.35
CA LYS A 65 -16.48 -1.36 -21.90
C LYS A 65 -16.13 -0.49 -23.08
N GLN A 66 -14.95 0.13 -23.07
CA GLN A 66 -14.54 1.09 -24.11
C GLN A 66 -13.49 0.53 -25.06
N GLY A 67 -12.85 -0.61 -24.75
CA GLY A 67 -11.76 -1.15 -25.56
C GLY A 67 -10.55 -0.23 -25.62
N ALA A 68 -10.40 0.69 -24.65
CA ALA A 68 -9.50 1.83 -24.75
C ALA A 68 -8.02 1.47 -24.72
N PHE A 69 -7.66 0.24 -24.37
CA PHE A 69 -6.28 -0.22 -24.37
C PHE A 69 -6.01 -1.26 -25.45
N ALA A 70 -6.92 -1.47 -26.41
CA ALA A 70 -6.76 -2.46 -27.48
C ALA A 70 -5.42 -2.30 -28.21
N TYR A 71 -4.83 -3.44 -28.59
CA TYR A 71 -3.53 -3.47 -29.24
C TYR A 71 -3.55 -2.66 -30.55
N GLY A 72 -2.61 -1.72 -30.71
CA GLY A 72 -2.49 -0.83 -31.86
C GLY A 72 -3.54 0.29 -31.93
N SER A 73 -4.49 0.35 -30.98
CA SER A 73 -5.61 1.29 -30.98
C SER A 73 -5.89 1.84 -29.58
N ALA A 74 -4.85 2.03 -28.77
CA ALA A 74 -5.03 2.59 -27.44
C ALA A 74 -5.45 4.07 -27.50
N SER A 75 -6.36 4.43 -26.59
CA SER A 75 -6.85 5.79 -26.39
C SER A 75 -5.75 6.67 -25.78
N ALA A 76 -5.67 7.93 -26.20
CA ALA A 76 -4.68 8.89 -25.69
C ALA A 76 -4.97 9.36 -24.25
N SER A 77 -6.19 9.15 -23.76
CA SER A 77 -6.60 9.55 -22.42
C SER A 77 -7.72 8.67 -21.88
N VAL A 78 -7.81 8.59 -20.56
CA VAL A 78 -8.81 7.83 -19.81
C VAL A 78 -9.39 8.73 -18.73
N SER A 79 -10.72 8.73 -18.57
CA SER A 79 -11.38 9.55 -17.56
C SER A 79 -11.92 8.71 -16.40
N CYS A 80 -11.47 8.99 -15.17
CA CYS A 80 -11.94 8.36 -13.94
C CYS A 80 -12.40 9.44 -12.95
N THR A 81 -13.55 9.26 -12.30
CA THR A 81 -14.03 10.18 -11.23
C THR A 81 -14.08 11.64 -11.69
N GLY A 82 -14.45 11.88 -12.95
CA GLY A 82 -14.52 13.23 -13.55
C GLY A 82 -13.16 13.89 -13.85
N GLN A 83 -12.05 13.17 -13.68
CA GLN A 83 -10.70 13.62 -14.03
C GLN A 83 -10.18 12.84 -15.24
N THR A 84 -9.50 13.53 -16.15
CA THR A 84 -8.92 12.90 -17.35
C THR A 84 -7.41 12.74 -17.19
N PHE A 85 -6.93 11.53 -17.39
CA PHE A 85 -5.53 11.15 -17.29
C PHE A 85 -4.98 10.83 -18.67
N PRO A 86 -3.84 11.40 -19.07
CA PRO A 86 -3.18 11.03 -20.32
C PRO A 86 -2.64 9.60 -20.21
N VAL A 87 -2.78 8.85 -21.29
CA VAL A 87 -2.26 7.48 -21.42
C VAL A 87 -1.04 7.51 -22.33
N THR A 88 0.08 7.01 -21.83
CA THR A 88 1.31 6.83 -22.61
C THR A 88 1.41 5.38 -23.05
N THR A 89 1.56 5.15 -24.35
CA THR A 89 1.60 3.80 -24.94
C THR A 89 2.96 3.52 -25.56
N SER A 90 3.50 2.34 -25.32
CA SER A 90 4.69 1.82 -25.97
C SER A 90 4.43 0.40 -26.46
N ILE A 91 4.78 0.12 -27.71
CA ILE A 91 4.63 -1.22 -28.31
C ILE A 91 6.03 -1.83 -28.46
N SER A 92 6.19 -3.04 -27.94
CA SER A 92 7.41 -3.85 -28.09
C SER A 92 7.03 -5.19 -28.68
N SER A 93 7.31 -5.39 -29.97
CA SER A 93 6.89 -6.57 -30.72
C SER A 93 5.37 -6.77 -30.56
N ASN A 94 4.93 -7.92 -30.06
CA ASN A 94 3.53 -8.28 -29.90
C ASN A 94 2.90 -7.87 -28.56
N ILE A 95 3.55 -7.00 -27.77
CA ILE A 95 3.03 -6.52 -26.48
C ILE A 95 2.96 -5.00 -26.48
N GLN A 96 1.77 -4.46 -26.25
CA GLN A 96 1.51 -3.05 -25.99
C GLN A 96 1.41 -2.81 -24.49
N LYS A 97 2.23 -1.89 -23.97
CA LYS A 97 2.14 -1.36 -22.60
C LYS A 97 1.51 0.03 -22.66
N SER A 98 0.42 0.23 -21.94
CA SER A 98 -0.26 1.51 -21.75
C SER A 98 -0.14 1.92 -20.29
N VAL A 99 0.27 3.14 -20.01
CA VAL A 99 0.50 3.63 -18.64
C VAL A 99 -0.28 4.92 -18.44
N PHE A 100 -0.97 5.03 -17.30
CA PHE A 100 -1.52 6.29 -16.84
C PHE A 100 -1.32 6.46 -15.33
N TYR A 101 -1.32 7.71 -14.90
CA TYR A 101 -1.10 8.08 -13.51
C TYR A 101 -2.33 8.80 -12.98
N VAL A 102 -2.90 8.27 -11.90
CA VAL A 102 -3.92 8.96 -11.14
C VAL A 102 -3.20 9.99 -10.27
N ALA A 103 -3.54 11.26 -10.51
CA ALA A 103 -2.98 12.40 -9.78
C ALA A 103 -3.35 12.37 -8.28
N CYS A 104 -2.92 13.40 -7.55
CA CYS A 104 -2.98 13.48 -6.08
C CYS A 104 -4.05 14.43 -5.55
N PRO A 105 -5.36 14.21 -5.78
CA PRO A 105 -6.38 15.13 -5.29
C PRO A 105 -6.52 15.12 -3.76
N SER A 106 -6.27 13.98 -3.11
CA SER A 106 -6.50 13.75 -1.68
C SER A 106 -5.23 13.39 -0.88
N GLY A 107 -4.08 13.30 -1.56
CA GLY A 107 -2.77 13.03 -0.95
C GLY A 107 -2.17 11.67 -1.32
N GLU A 108 -3.00 10.72 -1.74
CA GLU A 108 -2.65 9.45 -2.34
C GLU A 108 -2.52 9.54 -3.87
N SER A 109 -1.80 8.60 -4.48
CA SER A 109 -1.70 8.47 -5.94
C SER A 109 -1.74 7.01 -6.37
N ALA A 110 -1.96 6.78 -7.66
CA ALA A 110 -1.83 5.46 -8.24
C ALA A 110 -1.22 5.50 -9.64
N GLN A 111 -0.53 4.44 -10.00
CA GLN A 111 0.00 4.19 -11.33
C GLN A 111 -0.64 2.91 -11.86
N VAL A 112 -1.10 2.95 -13.10
CA VAL A 112 -1.64 1.77 -13.76
C VAL A 112 -0.82 1.45 -15.00
N GLU A 113 -0.53 0.17 -15.16
CA GLU A 113 0.08 -0.40 -16.35
C GLU A 113 -0.84 -1.47 -16.95
N VAL A 114 -1.29 -1.25 -18.18
CA VAL A 114 -2.11 -2.18 -18.96
C VAL A 114 -1.26 -2.79 -20.06
N TYR A 115 -1.15 -4.11 -20.06
CA TYR A 115 -0.48 -4.88 -21.09
C TYR A 115 -1.53 -5.58 -21.95
N LYS A 116 -1.46 -5.36 -23.26
CA LYS A 116 -2.20 -6.12 -24.28
C LYS A 116 -1.23 -6.84 -25.19
N ALA A 117 -1.36 -8.16 -25.25
CA ALA A 117 -0.61 -9.01 -26.14
C ALA A 117 -1.44 -9.37 -27.39
N ASN A 118 -0.77 -9.53 -28.53
CA ASN A 118 -1.36 -9.94 -29.81
C ASN A 118 -0.55 -11.11 -30.41
N GLY A 119 -1.03 -11.74 -31.48
CA GLY A 119 -0.25 -12.71 -32.25
C GLY A 119 0.20 -13.94 -31.46
N GLY A 120 -0.60 -14.40 -30.49
CA GLY A 120 -0.26 -15.53 -29.62
C GLY A 120 0.73 -15.22 -28.49
N ALA A 121 1.20 -13.98 -28.37
CA ALA A 121 1.96 -13.54 -27.21
C ALA A 121 1.08 -13.46 -25.96
N THR A 122 1.70 -13.54 -24.79
CA THR A 122 1.02 -13.43 -23.49
C THR A 122 1.77 -12.46 -22.60
N CYS A 123 1.05 -11.72 -21.77
CA CYS A 123 1.66 -10.77 -20.83
C CYS A 123 1.98 -11.44 -19.48
N SER A 124 1.14 -12.38 -19.03
CA SER A 124 1.37 -13.15 -17.81
C SER A 124 0.40 -14.33 -17.71
N SER A 125 0.83 -15.44 -17.11
CA SER A 125 -0.01 -16.62 -16.84
C SER A 125 -0.79 -17.15 -18.06
N GLY A 126 -0.21 -17.06 -19.27
CA GLY A 126 -0.88 -17.49 -20.50
C GLY A 126 -2.01 -16.58 -20.97
N LYS A 127 -2.17 -15.39 -20.38
CA LYS A 127 -3.22 -14.41 -20.67
C LYS A 127 -2.72 -13.28 -21.55
N THR A 128 -3.62 -12.71 -22.35
CA THR A 128 -3.30 -11.63 -23.30
C THR A 128 -3.51 -10.26 -22.70
N THR A 129 -4.35 -10.13 -21.67
CA THR A 129 -4.56 -8.87 -20.94
C THR A 129 -4.04 -8.97 -19.52
N CYS A 130 -3.20 -8.03 -19.12
CA CYS A 130 -2.70 -7.91 -17.76
C CYS A 130 -2.77 -6.45 -17.32
N ILE A 131 -3.43 -6.20 -16.21
CA ILE A 131 -3.55 -4.87 -15.60
C ILE A 131 -2.83 -4.93 -14.26
N TYR A 132 -1.88 -4.03 -14.06
CA TYR A 132 -1.18 -3.79 -12.80
C TYR A 132 -1.58 -2.41 -12.32
N ALA A 133 -2.05 -2.30 -11.09
CA ALA A 133 -2.37 -1.03 -10.46
C ALA A 133 -1.61 -0.93 -9.14
N ASN A 134 -0.74 0.07 -9.04
CA ASN A 134 0.07 0.32 -7.86
C ASN A 134 -0.38 1.63 -7.24
N GLY A 135 -0.89 1.57 -6.02
CA GLY A 135 -1.33 2.72 -5.25
C GLY A 135 -0.33 3.08 -4.16
N TYR A 136 -0.33 4.35 -3.79
CA TYR A 136 0.63 4.96 -2.88
C TYR A 136 -0.08 5.85 -1.86
N ASN A 137 0.29 5.72 -0.59
CA ASN A 137 -0.30 6.53 0.49
C ASN A 137 0.10 8.02 0.43
N THR A 138 1.16 8.34 -0.31
CA THR A 138 1.64 9.70 -0.49
C THR A 138 2.24 9.87 -1.89
N CYS A 139 2.11 11.08 -2.41
CA CYS A 139 2.66 11.49 -3.69
C CYS A 139 4.12 11.92 -3.63
N ASP A 140 4.64 12.18 -2.43
CA ASP A 140 6.04 12.49 -2.23
C ASP A 140 6.87 11.20 -2.29
N ALA A 141 7.51 10.96 -3.43
CA ALA A 141 8.39 9.81 -3.65
C ALA A 141 9.61 9.80 -2.72
N SER A 142 9.98 10.93 -2.12
CA SER A 142 11.11 11.04 -1.18
C SER A 142 10.73 10.71 0.26
N ASN A 143 9.43 10.56 0.56
CA ASN A 143 8.96 10.31 1.90
C ASN A 143 9.35 8.89 2.37
N PRO A 144 10.15 8.74 3.45
CA PRO A 144 10.57 7.41 3.95
C PRO A 144 9.42 6.58 4.51
N ARG A 145 8.25 7.19 4.77
CA ARG A 145 7.00 6.52 5.16
C ARG A 145 6.07 6.26 3.97
N ARG A 146 6.58 6.34 2.74
CA ARG A 146 5.83 5.99 1.55
C ARG A 146 5.61 4.48 1.51
N ILE A 147 4.35 4.09 1.42
CA ILE A 147 3.88 2.72 1.31
C ILE A 147 3.27 2.52 -0.06
N GLU A 148 3.57 1.38 -0.67
CA GLU A 148 3.03 0.92 -1.93
C GLU A 148 2.19 -0.34 -1.72
N ARG A 149 1.05 -0.40 -2.40
CA ARG A 149 0.22 -1.62 -2.51
C ARG A 149 -0.18 -1.81 -3.97
N GLY A 150 -0.01 -3.02 -4.46
CA GLY A 150 -0.28 -3.37 -5.86
C GLY A 150 -1.38 -4.41 -6.00
N LEU A 151 -2.18 -4.25 -7.04
CA LEU A 151 -3.18 -5.22 -7.50
C LEU A 151 -2.86 -5.63 -8.93
N LYS A 152 -3.15 -6.90 -9.23
CA LYS A 152 -2.93 -7.48 -10.56
C LYS A 152 -4.16 -8.25 -10.99
N VAL A 153 -4.63 -7.95 -12.20
CA VAL A 153 -5.71 -8.68 -12.87
C VAL A 153 -5.19 -9.19 -14.21
N VAL A 154 -5.48 -10.46 -14.52
CA VAL A 154 -5.09 -11.12 -15.77
C VAL A 154 -6.27 -11.88 -16.35
N TYR A 155 -6.51 -11.74 -17.66
CA TYR A 155 -7.58 -12.46 -18.35
C TYR A 155 -7.29 -12.73 -19.83
#